data_AF-A0A401GJG4-F1
#
_entry.id   AF-A0A401GJG4-F1
#
_cell.length_a   1.000
_cell.length_b   1.000
_cell.length_c   1.000
_cell.angle_alpha   90.00
_cell.angle_beta   90.00
_cell.angle_gamma   90.00
#
_symmetry.space_group_name_H-M   'P 1'
#
loop_
_entity.id
_entity.type
_entity.pdbx_description
1 polymer ?
#
loop_
_entity_poly.entity_id
_entity_poly.type
_entity_poly.pdbx_seq_one_letter_code
_entity_poly.pdbx_strand_id
1 'polypeptide(L)'
;MQTTARLSSASDAATLLGLAHIDTSMADEPANGEQGVTVKRAKTAALVAQVSNHQMRLELLEEEKVMLQAELEETKKLLHTYSARYTAVSERLDKQADLISGLQTLVADLQERCVSSDESNGSAEGSDSDDEVLDEKEKRRIEDSVAALKDTSYRELVRQAFQTRMGIPNLKPTSLPWWPKDGEPLPIDPATKTELMRFRWDLGWDAVENFENISTLVRMIMQQGGELVPTAVKAVRALGRVDVEDSVKKKFLALQKALRDAHKIEGRGRSVTAQIEIDGIDVLPSEEANSKLPARGQKKPSHRTSRAKGELQVRERKRAHLPKESMWHDPKYDAAFTDSLMSDDEDELNEKGEFTGHYI
;
A
#
# COMPACT_ATOMS: atom_id res chain seq x y z
N MET A 1 -0.09 -16.57 -25.56
CA MET A 1 -1.41 -16.65 -26.23
C MET A 1 -2.28 -15.58 -25.61
N GLN A 2 -2.79 -14.69 -26.47
CA GLN A 2 -3.53 -13.49 -26.11
C GLN A 2 -4.94 -13.85 -25.62
N THR A 3 -5.35 -13.29 -24.49
CA THR A 3 -6.76 -13.03 -24.18
C THR A 3 -6.85 -11.68 -23.48
N THR A 4 -7.46 -10.75 -24.20
CA THR A 4 -7.68 -9.34 -23.88
C THR A 4 -8.72 -9.16 -22.78
N ALA A 5 -8.48 -8.19 -21.91
CA ALA A 5 -9.46 -7.62 -20.99
C ALA A 5 -10.63 -6.96 -21.77
N ARG A 6 -11.86 -7.25 -21.34
CA ARG A 6 -13.06 -6.43 -21.60
C ARG A 6 -13.84 -6.30 -20.28
N LEU A 7 -13.56 -5.22 -19.55
CA LEU A 7 -14.41 -4.70 -18.49
C LEU A 7 -14.55 -3.20 -18.72
N SER A 8 -15.54 -2.82 -19.52
CA SER A 8 -16.12 -1.47 -19.56
C SER A 8 -17.33 -1.51 -20.48
N SER A 9 -18.50 -1.81 -19.93
CA SER A 9 -19.79 -1.39 -20.49
C SER A 9 -20.92 -1.85 -19.54
N ALA A 10 -21.11 -1.13 -18.44
CA ALA A 10 -22.31 -1.28 -17.61
C ALA A 10 -22.90 0.08 -17.17
N SER A 11 -22.37 1.21 -17.67
CA SER A 11 -22.83 2.55 -17.26
C SER A 11 -23.51 3.37 -18.36
N ASP A 12 -23.48 2.95 -19.62
CA ASP A 12 -23.95 3.79 -20.74
C ASP A 12 -25.30 3.39 -21.35
N ALA A 13 -25.98 2.37 -20.80
CA ALA A 13 -27.26 1.90 -21.35
C ALA A 13 -28.52 2.55 -20.74
N ALA A 14 -28.37 3.53 -19.85
CA ALA A 14 -29.51 4.14 -19.13
C ALA A 14 -30.12 5.38 -19.83
N THR A 15 -29.61 5.83 -20.98
CA THR A 15 -30.01 7.11 -21.59
C THR A 15 -30.74 6.96 -22.93
N LEU A 16 -31.60 5.94 -23.08
CA LEU A 16 -32.52 5.80 -24.22
C LEU A 16 -33.96 5.47 -23.78
N LEU A 17 -34.41 6.09 -22.69
CA LEU A 17 -35.81 6.05 -22.25
C LEU A 17 -36.56 7.30 -22.73
N GLY A 18 -36.80 7.36 -24.05
CA GLY A 18 -37.78 8.27 -24.64
C GLY A 18 -39.18 7.68 -24.52
N LEU A 19 -39.84 7.93 -23.38
CA LEU A 19 -41.27 7.65 -23.19
C LEU A 19 -42.11 8.55 -24.11
N ALA A 20 -42.65 8.00 -25.20
CA ALA A 20 -43.72 8.66 -25.94
C ALA A 20 -45.06 8.41 -25.21
N HIS A 21 -45.46 9.37 -24.37
CA HIS A 21 -46.85 9.50 -23.93
C HIS A 21 -47.72 9.91 -25.13
N ILE A 22 -48.64 9.05 -25.54
CA ILE A 22 -49.71 9.43 -26.47
C ILE A 22 -50.95 9.73 -25.63
N ASP A 23 -51.15 11.01 -25.37
CA ASP A 23 -52.40 11.57 -24.87
C ASP A 23 -53.51 11.29 -25.89
N THR A 24 -54.58 10.63 -25.46
CA THR A 24 -55.77 10.40 -26.30
C THR A 24 -56.95 11.15 -25.69
N SER A 25 -57.02 12.47 -25.92
CA SER A 25 -58.22 13.27 -25.63
C SER A 25 -59.25 13.12 -26.75
N MET A 26 -60.50 12.92 -26.36
CA MET A 26 -61.66 12.73 -27.23
C MET A 26 -61.92 13.89 -28.20
N ALA A 27 -62.35 13.57 -29.42
CA ALA A 27 -63.36 14.33 -30.20
C ALA A 27 -63.90 13.50 -31.40
N ASP A 28 -65.23 13.39 -31.44
CA ASP A 28 -66.18 13.25 -32.55
C ASP A 28 -66.07 12.15 -33.64
N GLU A 29 -67.16 11.38 -33.75
CA GLU A 29 -67.52 10.54 -34.92
C GLU A 29 -67.87 11.39 -36.15
N PRO A 30 -67.53 10.90 -37.35
CA PRO A 30 -68.63 10.48 -38.24
C PRO A 30 -68.37 9.15 -38.97
N ALA A 31 -69.47 8.51 -39.35
CA ALA A 31 -69.50 7.22 -40.04
C ALA A 31 -68.96 7.29 -41.49
N ASN A 32 -67.91 6.52 -41.81
CA ASN A 32 -67.74 5.89 -43.12
C ASN A 32 -66.71 4.74 -43.04
N GLY A 33 -67.12 3.52 -43.42
CA GLY A 33 -66.46 2.25 -43.06
C GLY A 33 -65.00 2.05 -43.51
N GLU A 34 -64.45 2.89 -44.38
CA GLU A 34 -63.06 2.80 -44.83
C GLU A 34 -62.05 3.36 -43.82
N GLN A 35 -62.40 4.42 -43.08
CA GLN A 35 -61.52 5.00 -42.05
C GLN A 35 -61.41 4.10 -40.80
N GLY A 36 -62.46 3.36 -40.47
CA GLY A 36 -62.43 2.37 -39.39
C GLY A 36 -61.54 1.16 -39.70
N VAL A 37 -61.43 0.78 -40.97
CA VAL A 37 -60.56 -0.33 -41.42
C VAL A 37 -59.09 0.11 -41.43
N THR A 38 -58.78 1.34 -41.83
CA THR A 38 -57.40 1.86 -41.79
C THR A 38 -56.89 2.06 -40.37
N VAL A 39 -57.72 2.56 -39.45
CA VAL A 39 -57.35 2.72 -38.03
C VAL A 39 -57.16 1.36 -37.34
N LYS A 40 -58.01 0.36 -37.63
CA LYS A 40 -57.83 -1.00 -37.12
C LYS A 40 -56.54 -1.62 -37.65
N ARG A 41 -56.24 -1.49 -38.95
CA ARG A 41 -54.98 -1.97 -39.56
C ARG A 41 -53.75 -1.28 -38.95
N ALA A 42 -53.80 0.02 -38.68
CA ALA A 42 -52.71 0.76 -38.04
C ALA A 42 -52.46 0.26 -36.61
N LYS A 43 -53.51 0.01 -35.82
CA LYS A 43 -53.40 -0.58 -34.47
C LYS A 43 -52.84 -2.00 -34.51
N THR A 44 -53.28 -2.83 -35.45
CA THR A 44 -52.75 -4.18 -35.63
C THR A 44 -51.27 -4.15 -36.03
N ALA A 45 -50.87 -3.25 -36.94
CA ALA A 45 -49.47 -3.09 -37.34
C ALA A 45 -48.58 -2.63 -36.17
N ALA A 46 -49.06 -1.69 -35.34
CA ALA A 46 -48.35 -1.25 -34.13
C ALA A 46 -48.19 -2.39 -33.12
N LEU A 47 -49.22 -3.19 -32.89
CA LEU A 47 -49.14 -4.38 -32.02
C LEU A 47 -48.17 -5.43 -32.57
N VAL A 48 -48.16 -5.68 -33.88
CA VAL A 48 -47.21 -6.60 -34.52
C VAL A 48 -45.77 -6.10 -34.36
N ALA A 49 -45.52 -4.80 -34.54
CA ALA A 49 -44.20 -4.21 -34.30
C ALA A 49 -43.77 -4.33 -32.83
N GLN A 50 -44.70 -4.14 -31.89
CA GLN A 50 -44.43 -4.30 -30.46
C GLN A 50 -44.12 -5.75 -30.09
N VAL A 51 -44.88 -6.72 -30.61
CA VAL A 51 -44.63 -8.15 -30.41
C VAL A 51 -43.26 -8.52 -30.98
N SER A 52 -42.92 -8.05 -32.18
CA SER A 52 -41.62 -8.29 -32.79
C SER A 52 -40.47 -7.70 -31.96
N ASN A 53 -40.64 -6.51 -31.40
CA ASN A 53 -39.64 -5.88 -30.53
C ASN A 53 -39.45 -6.69 -29.23
N HIS A 54 -40.56 -7.09 -28.59
CA HIS A 54 -40.49 -7.94 -27.40
C HIS A 54 -39.84 -9.30 -27.68
N GLN A 55 -40.08 -9.88 -28.86
CA GLN A 55 -39.46 -11.13 -29.25
C GLN A 55 -37.94 -10.99 -29.43
N MET A 56 -37.48 -9.94 -30.10
CA MET A 56 -36.04 -9.64 -30.20
C MET A 56 -35.40 -9.39 -28.82
N ARG A 57 -36.12 -8.72 -27.90
CA ARG A 57 -35.65 -8.50 -26.53
C ARG A 57 -35.55 -9.81 -25.74
N LEU A 58 -36.47 -10.74 -25.93
CA LEU A 58 -36.42 -12.05 -25.28
C LEU A 58 -35.23 -12.87 -25.77
N GLU A 59 -34.96 -12.88 -27.07
CA GLU A 59 -33.79 -13.56 -27.66
C GLU A 59 -32.48 -13.02 -27.06
N LEU A 60 -32.33 -11.69 -26.97
CA LEU A 60 -31.15 -11.07 -26.34
C LEU A 60 -30.98 -11.44 -24.87
N LEU A 61 -32.08 -11.46 -24.10
CA LEU A 61 -32.04 -11.85 -22.68
C LEU A 61 -31.73 -13.33 -22.49
N GLU A 62 -32.15 -14.20 -23.43
CA GLU A 62 -31.80 -15.62 -23.43
C GLU A 62 -30.31 -15.83 -23.71
N GLU A 63 -29.74 -15.10 -24.67
CA GLU A 63 -28.30 -15.10 -24.93
C GLU A 63 -27.51 -14.60 -23.72
N GLU A 64 -27.91 -13.49 -23.11
CA GLU A 64 -27.27 -12.95 -21.91
C GLU A 64 -27.32 -13.94 -20.74
N LYS A 65 -28.46 -14.62 -20.56
CA LYS A 65 -28.60 -15.66 -19.53
C LYS A 65 -27.61 -16.81 -19.75
N VAL A 66 -27.42 -17.27 -20.98
CA VAL A 66 -26.47 -18.35 -21.29
C VAL A 66 -25.03 -17.90 -21.02
N MET A 67 -24.68 -16.67 -21.39
CA MET A 67 -23.37 -16.09 -21.10
C MET A 67 -23.09 -16.00 -19.60
N LEU A 68 -24.04 -15.47 -18.82
CA LEU A 68 -23.91 -15.38 -17.36
C LEU A 68 -23.81 -16.76 -16.70
N GLN A 69 -24.51 -17.77 -17.22
CA GLN A 69 -24.39 -19.15 -16.74
C GLN A 69 -22.99 -19.72 -17.00
N ALA A 70 -22.39 -19.44 -18.16
CA ALA A 70 -21.03 -19.86 -18.47
C ALA A 70 -19.99 -19.20 -17.55
N GLU A 71 -20.10 -17.89 -17.32
CA GLU A 71 -19.24 -17.15 -16.39
C GLU A 71 -19.38 -17.65 -14.95
N LEU A 72 -20.60 -17.97 -14.53
CA LEU A 72 -20.86 -18.52 -13.21
C LEU A 72 -20.22 -19.91 -13.02
N GLU A 73 -20.22 -20.76 -14.05
CA GLU A 73 -19.53 -22.05 -13.99
C GLU A 73 -18.00 -21.91 -14.05
N GLU A 74 -17.47 -20.94 -14.80
CA GLU A 74 -16.03 -20.64 -14.81
C GLU A 74 -15.54 -20.12 -13.46
N THR A 75 -16.27 -19.18 -12.86
CA THR A 75 -15.95 -18.64 -11.52
C THR A 75 -16.04 -19.71 -10.43
N LYS A 76 -17.01 -20.62 -10.50
CA LYS A 76 -17.06 -21.79 -9.59
C LYS A 76 -15.85 -22.69 -9.72
N LYS A 77 -15.40 -23.01 -10.95
CA LYS A 77 -14.19 -23.80 -11.17
C LYS A 77 -12.97 -23.09 -10.60
N LEU A 78 -12.85 -21.80 -10.83
CA LEU A 78 -11.76 -20.99 -10.30
C LEU A 78 -11.77 -21.00 -8.75
N LEU A 79 -12.93 -20.79 -8.13
CA LEU A 79 -13.09 -20.86 -6.68
C LEU A 79 -12.69 -22.22 -6.11
N HIS A 80 -13.06 -23.32 -6.78
CA HIS A 80 -12.66 -24.66 -6.38
C HIS A 80 -11.14 -24.84 -6.44
N THR A 81 -10.47 -24.34 -7.48
CA THR A 81 -9.01 -24.41 -7.58
C THR A 81 -8.30 -23.60 -6.50
N TYR A 82 -8.80 -22.40 -6.18
CA TYR A 82 -8.25 -21.59 -5.09
C TYR A 82 -8.46 -22.25 -3.73
N SER A 83 -9.64 -22.82 -3.48
CA SER A 83 -9.94 -23.56 -2.25
C SER A 83 -8.99 -24.74 -2.07
N ALA A 84 -8.77 -25.55 -3.11
CA ALA A 84 -7.83 -26.68 -3.07
C ALA A 84 -6.37 -26.25 -2.84
N ARG A 85 -5.96 -25.10 -3.39
CA ARG A 85 -4.62 -24.53 -3.12
C ARG A 85 -4.50 -24.05 -1.68
N TYR A 86 -5.55 -23.40 -1.16
CA TYR A 86 -5.59 -22.92 0.21
C TYR A 86 -5.47 -24.08 1.21
N THR A 87 -6.24 -25.16 1.01
CA THR A 87 -6.16 -26.35 1.87
C THR A 87 -4.78 -26.99 1.82
N ALA A 88 -4.16 -27.10 0.64
CA ALA A 88 -2.81 -27.66 0.52
C ALA A 88 -1.74 -26.82 1.23
N VAL A 89 -1.87 -25.48 1.21
CA VAL A 89 -0.97 -24.59 1.94
C VAL A 89 -1.21 -24.70 3.44
N SER A 90 -2.46 -24.77 3.89
CA SER A 90 -2.81 -24.97 5.30
C SER A 90 -2.18 -26.26 5.85
N GLU A 91 -2.36 -27.38 5.16
CA GLU A 91 -1.77 -28.66 5.56
C GLU A 91 -0.24 -28.62 5.62
N ARG A 92 0.41 -27.83 4.74
CA ARG A 92 1.86 -27.64 4.78
C ARG A 92 2.29 -26.83 5.99
N LEU A 93 1.53 -25.80 6.36
CA LEU A 93 1.81 -25.00 7.57
C LEU A 93 1.63 -25.84 8.83
N ASP A 94 0.60 -26.67 8.91
CA ASP A 94 0.37 -27.56 10.05
C ASP A 94 1.56 -28.53 10.22
N LYS A 95 2.03 -29.14 9.12
CA LYS A 95 3.24 -30.00 9.14
C LYS A 95 4.50 -29.25 9.59
N GLN A 96 4.63 -27.98 9.23
CA GLN A 96 5.76 -27.16 9.67
C GLN A 96 5.66 -26.83 11.16
N ALA A 97 4.46 -26.56 11.67
CA ALA A 97 4.22 -26.32 13.09
C ALA A 97 4.54 -27.57 13.93
N ASP A 98 4.13 -28.75 13.47
CA ASP A 98 4.46 -30.03 14.13
C ASP A 98 5.98 -30.26 14.19
N LEU A 99 6.69 -29.97 13.09
CA LEU A 99 8.15 -30.10 13.05
C LEU A 99 8.83 -29.13 14.03
N ILE A 100 8.37 -27.88 14.09
CA ILE A 100 8.90 -26.87 15.02
C ILE A 100 8.67 -27.31 16.46
N SER A 101 7.47 -27.80 16.78
CA SER A 101 7.14 -28.34 18.11
C SER A 101 8.03 -29.52 18.48
N GLY A 102 8.29 -30.44 17.55
CA GLY A 102 9.22 -31.56 17.74
C GLY A 102 10.65 -31.11 18.00
N LEU A 103 11.13 -30.09 17.27
CA LEU A 103 12.46 -29.50 17.49
C LEU A 103 12.57 -28.79 18.83
N GLN A 104 11.54 -28.03 19.24
CA GLN A 104 11.49 -27.38 20.55
C GLN A 104 11.55 -28.42 21.68
N THR A 105 10.83 -29.54 21.54
CA THR A 105 10.88 -30.65 22.50
C THR A 105 12.29 -31.24 22.59
N LEU A 106 12.94 -31.50 21.43
CA LEU A 106 14.30 -32.03 21.40
C LEU A 106 15.32 -31.07 22.04
N VAL A 107 15.18 -29.77 21.79
CA VAL A 107 16.02 -28.74 22.40
C VAL A 107 15.85 -28.76 23.92
N ALA A 108 14.63 -28.84 24.42
CA ALA A 108 14.36 -28.95 25.86
C ALA A 108 15.00 -30.21 26.48
N ASP A 109 14.84 -31.38 25.83
CA ASP A 109 15.44 -32.63 26.29
C ASP A 109 16.99 -32.57 26.31
N LEU A 110 17.59 -31.91 25.31
CA LEU A 110 19.04 -31.72 25.25
C LEU A 110 19.53 -30.75 26.33
N GLN A 111 18.80 -29.67 26.59
CA GLN A 111 19.09 -28.75 27.68
C GLN A 111 19.06 -29.46 29.05
N GLU A 112 18.05 -30.30 29.30
CA GLU A 112 17.96 -31.08 30.55
C GLU A 112 19.14 -32.08 30.70
N ARG A 113 19.58 -32.71 29.61
CA ARG A 113 20.75 -33.61 29.62
C ARG A 113 22.07 -32.89 29.85
N CYS A 114 22.23 -31.67 29.36
CA CYS A 114 23.40 -30.85 29.65
C CYS A 114 23.46 -30.47 31.14
N VAL A 115 22.34 -30.00 31.71
CA VAL A 115 22.27 -29.61 33.13
C VAL A 115 22.49 -30.80 34.07
N SER A 116 22.00 -31.99 33.71
CA SER A 116 22.19 -33.20 34.54
C SER A 116 23.57 -33.85 34.43
N SER A 117 24.37 -33.52 33.41
CA SER A 117 25.75 -34.01 33.26
C SER A 117 26.77 -33.22 34.08
N ASP A 118 26.46 -31.98 34.49
CA ASP A 118 27.35 -31.13 35.29
C ASP A 118 27.36 -31.49 36.79
N GLU A 119 26.34 -32.20 37.29
CA GLU A 119 26.24 -32.59 38.71
C GLU A 119 27.09 -33.84 39.06
N SER A 120 27.64 -34.57 38.08
CA SER A 120 28.34 -35.86 38.30
C SER A 120 29.86 -35.82 38.08
N ASN A 121 30.45 -34.69 37.70
CA ASN A 121 31.90 -34.61 37.47
C ASN A 121 32.52 -33.44 38.23
N GLY A 122 32.93 -33.72 39.47
CA GLY A 122 33.72 -32.79 40.25
C GLY A 122 35.04 -32.42 39.56
N SER A 123 35.36 -31.13 39.63
CA SER A 123 36.68 -30.54 39.38
C SER A 123 37.12 -30.42 37.91
N ALA A 124 36.70 -29.35 37.25
CA ALA A 124 37.61 -28.48 36.49
C ALA A 124 36.93 -27.13 36.23
N GLU A 125 37.60 -26.04 36.62
CA GLU A 125 37.28 -24.69 36.16
C GLU A 125 37.15 -24.68 34.63
N GLY A 126 36.04 -24.18 34.10
CA GLY A 126 35.93 -23.96 32.65
C GLY A 126 34.52 -23.79 32.10
N SER A 127 34.12 -22.52 31.98
CA SER A 127 33.30 -22.00 30.87
C SER A 127 31.77 -22.14 30.98
N ASP A 128 31.22 -21.48 31.99
CA ASP A 128 29.85 -20.98 32.04
C ASP A 128 29.66 -19.77 31.08
N SER A 129 29.76 -19.99 29.76
CA SER A 129 29.65 -18.88 28.80
C SER A 129 29.19 -19.26 27.38
N ASP A 130 28.21 -20.13 27.22
CA ASP A 130 27.66 -20.38 25.87
C ASP A 130 26.25 -19.77 25.68
N ASP A 131 25.42 -19.69 26.71
CA ASP A 131 24.05 -19.15 26.60
C ASP A 131 24.04 -17.60 26.58
N GLU A 132 24.85 -16.93 27.42
CA GLU A 132 25.02 -15.47 27.35
C GLU A 132 25.81 -15.01 26.09
N VAL A 133 26.66 -15.88 25.53
CA VAL A 133 27.54 -15.53 24.41
C VAL A 133 26.78 -15.52 23.08
N LEU A 134 25.73 -16.33 22.92
CA LEU A 134 24.86 -16.26 21.74
C LEU A 134 24.04 -14.98 21.72
N ASP A 135 23.47 -14.59 22.86
CA ASP A 135 22.70 -13.34 23.00
C ASP A 135 23.58 -12.10 22.79
N GLU A 136 24.79 -12.09 23.36
CA GLU A 136 25.72 -10.97 23.18
C GLU A 136 26.26 -10.90 21.75
N LYS A 137 26.49 -12.04 21.09
CA LYS A 137 26.91 -12.08 19.68
C LYS A 137 25.81 -11.60 18.74
N GLU A 138 24.56 -12.00 18.96
CA GLU A 138 23.44 -11.54 18.14
C GLU A 138 23.15 -10.06 18.37
N LYS A 139 23.22 -9.59 19.63
CA LYS A 139 23.12 -8.18 19.96
C LYS A 139 24.18 -7.33 19.24
N ARG A 140 25.44 -7.78 19.24
CA ARG A 140 26.52 -7.11 18.47
C ARG A 140 26.23 -7.09 16.97
N ARG A 141 25.69 -8.17 16.41
CA ARG A 141 25.30 -8.20 14.98
C ARG A 141 24.19 -7.20 14.66
N ILE A 142 23.21 -7.06 15.55
CA ILE A 142 22.14 -6.06 15.41
C ILE A 142 22.73 -4.65 15.51
N GLU A 143 23.60 -4.39 16.49
CA GLU A 143 24.28 -3.10 16.65
C GLU A 143 25.13 -2.74 15.42
N ASP A 144 25.91 -3.69 14.90
CA ASP A 144 26.72 -3.53 13.68
C ASP A 144 25.84 -3.25 12.45
N SER A 145 24.71 -3.96 12.32
CA SER A 145 23.74 -3.73 11.24
C SER A 145 23.12 -2.34 11.32
N VAL A 146 22.70 -1.90 12.52
CA VAL A 146 22.16 -0.55 12.75
C VAL A 146 23.20 0.53 12.44
N ALA A 147 24.46 0.33 12.83
CA ALA A 147 25.55 1.24 12.51
C ALA A 147 25.80 1.29 10.99
N ALA A 148 25.81 0.14 10.31
CA ALA A 148 26.00 0.04 8.87
C ALA A 148 24.86 0.69 8.07
N LEU A 149 23.61 0.61 8.54
CA LEU A 149 22.47 1.30 7.91
C LEU A 149 22.58 2.83 8.02
N LYS A 150 23.22 3.34 9.08
CA LYS A 150 23.46 4.79 9.28
C LYS A 150 24.69 5.29 8.51
N ASP A 151 25.55 4.38 8.06
CA ASP A 151 26.77 4.71 7.34
C ASP A 151 26.48 5.53 6.06
N THR A 152 27.21 6.63 5.88
CA THR A 152 27.01 7.55 4.75
C THR A 152 27.40 6.94 3.42
N SER A 153 28.44 6.09 3.39
CA SER A 153 28.86 5.42 2.16
C SER A 153 27.85 4.36 1.72
N TYR A 154 27.21 3.66 2.66
CA TYR A 154 26.11 2.76 2.35
C TYR A 154 24.88 3.51 1.81
N ARG A 155 24.49 4.62 2.44
CA ARG A 155 23.38 5.46 1.95
C ARG A 155 23.65 6.00 0.54
N GLU A 156 24.90 6.36 0.24
CA GLU A 156 25.32 6.77 -1.10
C GLU A 156 25.27 5.60 -2.09
N LEU A 157 25.70 4.40 -1.69
CA LEU A 157 25.58 3.20 -2.50
C LEU A 157 24.13 2.92 -2.90
N VAL A 158 23.18 2.97 -1.95
CA VAL A 158 21.76 2.80 -2.24
C VAL A 158 21.30 3.85 -3.26
N ARG A 159 21.71 5.10 -3.10
CA ARG A 159 21.38 6.20 -4.03
C ARG A 159 21.93 5.92 -5.44
N GLN A 160 23.19 5.55 -5.57
CA GLN A 160 23.84 5.25 -6.85
C GLN A 160 23.24 4.02 -7.51
N ALA A 161 22.84 3.02 -6.72
CA ALA A 161 22.15 1.84 -7.22
C ALA A 161 20.85 2.21 -7.94
N PHE A 162 20.02 3.06 -7.31
CA PHE A 162 18.80 3.60 -7.95
C PHE A 162 19.11 4.43 -9.20
N GLN A 163 20.10 5.32 -9.14
CA GLN A 163 20.48 6.19 -10.27
C GLN A 163 20.96 5.39 -11.48
N THR A 164 21.88 4.44 -11.25
CA THR A 164 22.49 3.61 -12.29
C THR A 164 21.44 2.73 -12.97
N ARG A 165 20.60 2.03 -12.19
CA ARG A 165 19.63 1.09 -12.75
C ARG A 165 18.44 1.77 -13.41
N MET A 166 18.07 2.98 -12.98
CA MET A 166 17.05 3.78 -13.68
C MET A 166 17.61 4.60 -14.83
N GLY A 167 18.94 4.80 -14.90
CA GLY A 167 19.60 5.63 -15.90
C GLY A 167 19.33 7.13 -15.71
N ILE A 168 19.32 7.60 -14.46
CA ILE A 168 19.02 9.00 -14.12
C ILE A 168 20.13 9.65 -13.29
N PRO A 169 20.40 10.95 -13.50
CA PRO A 169 21.52 11.63 -12.85
C PRO A 169 21.25 11.97 -11.38
N ASN A 170 19.99 12.09 -10.97
CA ASN A 170 19.61 12.41 -9.60
C ASN A 170 18.22 11.85 -9.27
N LEU A 171 17.91 11.71 -7.99
CA LEU A 171 16.64 11.16 -7.51
C LEU A 171 15.63 12.26 -7.14
N LYS A 172 15.55 13.32 -7.96
CA LYS A 172 14.60 14.42 -7.74
C LYS A 172 13.24 14.04 -8.35
N PRO A 173 12.11 14.53 -7.81
CA PRO A 173 10.79 14.28 -8.38
C PRO A 173 10.66 14.64 -9.87
N THR A 174 11.46 15.58 -10.37
CA THR A 174 11.48 16.02 -11.78
C THR A 174 12.20 15.05 -12.72
N SER A 175 13.14 14.26 -12.21
CA SER A 175 13.99 13.35 -12.99
C SER A 175 13.60 11.89 -12.85
N LEU A 176 12.71 11.53 -11.92
CA LEU A 176 12.21 10.16 -11.79
C LEU A 176 11.39 9.76 -13.02
N PRO A 177 11.73 8.64 -13.68
CA PRO A 177 11.05 8.21 -14.89
C PRO A 177 9.72 7.54 -14.54
N TRP A 178 8.72 7.74 -15.41
CA TRP A 178 7.43 7.08 -15.30
C TRP A 178 7.46 5.66 -15.85
N TRP A 179 6.48 4.87 -15.43
CA TRP A 179 6.22 3.58 -16.03
C TRP A 179 5.86 3.76 -17.52
N PRO A 180 6.42 2.94 -18.44
CA PRO A 180 6.10 3.00 -19.86
C PRO A 180 4.63 2.70 -20.11
N LYS A 181 4.07 3.19 -21.23
CA LYS A 181 2.70 2.82 -21.60
C LYS A 181 2.64 1.37 -22.03
N ASP A 182 1.45 0.76 -21.95
CA ASP A 182 1.26 -0.63 -22.31
C ASP A 182 1.77 -0.91 -23.74
N GLY A 183 2.72 -1.84 -23.86
CA GLY A 183 3.35 -2.22 -25.13
C GLY A 183 4.59 -1.42 -25.51
N GLU A 184 4.97 -0.38 -24.77
CA GLU A 184 6.25 0.29 -24.96
C GLU A 184 7.38 -0.52 -24.28
N PRO A 185 8.49 -0.80 -24.98
CA PRO A 185 9.62 -1.50 -24.38
C PRO A 185 10.30 -0.64 -23.32
N LEU A 186 10.92 -1.27 -22.31
CA LEU A 186 11.70 -0.54 -21.33
C LEU A 186 12.92 0.12 -22.00
N PRO A 187 13.31 1.32 -21.57
CA PRO A 187 14.46 2.01 -22.15
C PRO A 187 15.75 1.21 -21.95
N ILE A 188 16.58 1.14 -22.98
CA ILE A 188 17.89 0.48 -22.93
C ILE A 188 18.95 1.58 -22.83
N ASP A 189 19.90 1.41 -21.91
CA ASP A 189 21.06 2.28 -21.83
C ASP A 189 21.94 2.11 -23.09
N PRO A 190 22.19 3.17 -23.88
CA PRO A 190 22.96 3.07 -25.11
C PRO A 190 24.42 2.63 -24.89
N ALA A 191 24.99 2.90 -23.70
CA ALA A 191 26.39 2.57 -23.41
C ALA A 191 26.55 1.10 -23.01
N THR A 192 25.73 0.63 -22.06
CA THR A 192 25.85 -0.72 -21.50
C THR A 192 24.97 -1.75 -22.21
N LYS A 193 24.04 -1.30 -23.06
CA LYS A 193 22.96 -2.12 -23.66
C LYS A 193 22.13 -2.87 -22.62
N THR A 194 22.12 -2.39 -21.37
CA THR A 194 21.31 -2.97 -20.31
C THR A 194 19.93 -2.31 -20.27
N GLU A 195 18.91 -3.11 -20.03
CA GLU A 195 17.54 -2.63 -19.84
C GLU A 195 17.46 -1.86 -18.51
N LEU A 196 16.96 -0.63 -18.58
CA LEU A 196 16.79 0.24 -17.42
C LEU A 196 15.48 -0.08 -16.71
N MET A 197 15.53 -0.05 -15.38
CA MET A 197 14.38 -0.33 -14.54
C MET A 197 13.44 0.88 -14.47
N ARG A 198 12.14 0.61 -14.32
CA ARG A 198 11.10 1.61 -14.07
C ARG A 198 10.25 1.15 -12.90
N PHE A 199 9.66 2.08 -12.18
CA PHE A 199 8.77 1.79 -11.06
C PHE A 199 7.37 2.31 -11.35
N ARG A 200 6.35 1.55 -10.93
CA ARG A 200 4.96 2.02 -10.87
C ARG A 200 4.80 2.83 -9.59
N TRP A 201 5.04 4.14 -9.66
CA TRP A 201 5.01 5.03 -8.49
C TRP A 201 3.61 5.21 -7.89
N ASP A 202 2.57 4.92 -8.66
CA ASP A 202 1.16 4.87 -8.26
C ASP A 202 0.83 3.65 -7.39
N LEU A 203 1.66 2.60 -7.45
CA LEU A 203 1.49 1.37 -6.68
C LEU A 203 2.46 1.28 -5.49
N GLY A 204 2.17 0.36 -4.58
CA GLY A 204 3.04 0.05 -3.45
C GLY A 204 4.31 -0.69 -3.88
N TRP A 205 5.26 -0.82 -2.96
CA TRP A 205 6.50 -1.58 -3.17
C TRP A 205 6.26 -3.10 -3.30
N ASP A 206 5.11 -3.56 -2.82
CA ASP A 206 4.62 -4.94 -2.77
C ASP A 206 3.96 -5.39 -4.08
N ALA A 207 3.66 -4.45 -5.00
CA ALA A 207 3.24 -4.79 -6.35
C ALA A 207 4.32 -5.64 -7.04
N VAL A 208 3.91 -6.67 -7.80
CA VAL A 208 4.79 -7.69 -8.37
C VAL A 208 5.98 -7.08 -9.13
N GLU A 209 5.71 -6.08 -9.98
CA GLU A 209 6.72 -5.42 -10.78
C GLU A 209 7.67 -4.55 -9.95
N ASN A 210 7.15 -3.85 -8.94
CA ASN A 210 7.97 -3.04 -8.05
C ASN A 210 8.84 -3.93 -7.15
N PHE A 211 8.30 -5.04 -6.67
CA PHE A 211 9.01 -5.99 -5.82
C PHE A 211 10.15 -6.71 -6.56
N GLU A 212 9.95 -7.09 -7.83
CA GLU A 212 11.00 -7.67 -8.67
C GLU A 212 12.14 -6.68 -8.89
N ASN A 213 11.80 -5.42 -9.12
CA ASN A 213 12.74 -4.30 -9.27
C ASN A 213 13.53 -4.02 -7.98
N ILE A 214 12.86 -4.01 -6.83
CA ILE A 214 13.50 -3.89 -5.50
C ILE A 214 14.44 -5.08 -5.27
N SER A 215 13.99 -6.31 -5.52
CA SER A 215 14.80 -7.51 -5.38
C SER A 215 16.06 -7.47 -6.25
N THR A 216 15.94 -6.91 -7.45
CA THR A 216 17.08 -6.69 -8.35
C THR A 216 18.08 -5.68 -7.79
N LEU A 217 17.62 -4.58 -7.20
CA LEU A 217 18.49 -3.61 -6.52
C LEU A 217 19.20 -4.23 -5.31
N VAL A 218 18.48 -5.00 -4.49
CA VAL A 218 19.06 -5.69 -3.33
C VAL A 218 20.18 -6.64 -3.77
N ARG A 219 19.92 -7.46 -4.79
CA ARG A 219 20.93 -8.37 -5.36
C ARG A 219 22.16 -7.60 -5.85
N MET A 220 21.96 -6.49 -6.55
CA MET A 220 23.05 -5.67 -7.06
C MET A 220 23.89 -5.05 -5.93
N ILE A 221 23.24 -4.49 -4.89
CA ILE A 221 23.94 -3.90 -3.74
C ILE A 221 24.78 -4.95 -3.01
N MET A 222 24.24 -6.16 -2.83
CA MET A 222 24.97 -7.23 -2.14
C MET A 222 26.13 -7.81 -2.96
N GLN A 223 25.98 -7.94 -4.28
CA GLN A 223 26.99 -8.59 -5.14
C GLN A 223 28.02 -7.61 -5.70
N GLN A 224 27.57 -6.43 -6.12
CA GLN A 224 28.36 -5.43 -6.87
C GLN A 224 28.49 -4.10 -6.12
N GLY A 225 27.97 -4.00 -4.89
CA GLY A 225 28.00 -2.74 -4.14
C GLY A 225 29.41 -2.19 -3.91
N GLY A 226 30.39 -3.08 -3.75
CA GLY A 226 31.79 -2.70 -3.62
C GLY A 226 32.45 -2.18 -4.89
N GLU A 227 31.93 -2.54 -6.07
CA GLU A 227 32.40 -2.01 -7.36
C GLU A 227 31.82 -0.61 -7.60
N LEU A 228 30.55 -0.39 -7.23
CA LEU A 228 29.89 0.91 -7.34
C LEU A 228 30.44 1.92 -6.33
N VAL A 229 30.53 1.53 -5.05
CA VAL A 229 31.02 2.38 -3.97
C VAL A 229 32.00 1.57 -3.10
N PRO A 230 33.31 1.62 -3.40
CA PRO A 230 34.32 0.85 -2.67
C PRO A 230 34.37 1.12 -1.17
N THR A 231 34.02 2.34 -0.75
CA THR A 231 33.97 2.73 0.67
C THR A 231 32.85 2.03 1.44
N ALA A 232 31.78 1.59 0.76
CA ALA A 232 30.63 0.94 1.37
C ALA A 232 30.84 -0.55 1.66
N VAL A 233 31.93 -1.17 1.19
CA VAL A 233 32.18 -2.62 1.32
C VAL A 233 32.09 -3.09 2.76
N LYS A 234 32.64 -2.33 3.72
CA LYS A 234 32.60 -2.70 5.14
C LYS A 234 31.16 -2.72 5.67
N ALA A 235 30.37 -1.71 5.33
CA ALA A 235 28.97 -1.61 5.73
C ALA A 235 28.12 -2.73 5.09
N VAL A 236 28.28 -2.99 3.79
CA VAL A 236 27.53 -4.05 3.09
C VAL A 236 27.79 -5.43 3.69
N ARG A 237 29.03 -5.72 4.14
CA ARG A 237 29.35 -7.00 4.80
C ARG A 237 28.70 -7.19 6.18
N ALA A 238 28.41 -6.09 6.87
CA ALA A 238 27.73 -6.11 8.16
C ALA A 238 26.21 -6.26 8.04
N LEU A 239 25.65 -6.05 6.84
CA LEU A 239 24.21 -6.07 6.59
C LEU A 239 23.74 -7.45 6.09
N GLY A 240 22.60 -7.89 6.61
CA GLY A 240 21.86 -9.03 6.07
C GLY A 240 21.05 -8.65 4.83
N ARG A 241 20.58 -9.66 4.09
CA ARG A 241 19.68 -9.45 2.94
C ARG A 241 18.43 -8.66 3.33
N VAL A 242 17.88 -8.95 4.50
CA VAL A 242 16.66 -8.29 5.03
C VAL A 242 16.92 -6.81 5.28
N ASP A 243 18.05 -6.46 5.89
CA ASP A 243 18.42 -5.06 6.16
C ASP A 243 18.55 -4.24 4.89
N VAL A 244 19.19 -4.82 3.86
CA VAL A 244 19.35 -4.20 2.55
C VAL A 244 17.99 -4.03 1.87
N GLU A 245 17.14 -5.06 1.92
CA GLU A 245 15.79 -5.01 1.35
C GLU A 245 14.94 -3.91 1.99
N ASP A 246 14.94 -3.82 3.32
CA ASP A 246 14.21 -2.78 4.05
C ASP A 246 14.76 -1.38 3.78
N SER A 247 16.08 -1.25 3.63
CA SER A 247 16.72 0.01 3.25
C SER A 247 16.27 0.48 1.85
N VAL A 248 16.25 -0.44 0.87
CA VAL A 248 15.79 -0.15 -0.49
C VAL A 248 14.30 0.19 -0.52
N LYS A 249 13.46 -0.55 0.22
CA LYS A 249 12.02 -0.24 0.39
C LYS A 249 11.80 1.14 0.99
N LYS A 250 12.51 1.47 2.08
CA LYS A 250 12.46 2.80 2.70
C LYS A 250 12.84 3.90 1.71
N LYS A 251 13.87 3.67 0.89
CA LYS A 251 14.28 4.62 -0.15
C LYS A 251 13.19 4.80 -1.22
N PHE A 252 12.60 3.70 -1.71
CA PHE A 252 11.49 3.75 -2.65
C PHE A 252 10.30 4.55 -2.09
N LEU A 253 9.87 4.26 -0.86
CA LEU A 253 8.78 4.97 -0.19
C LEU A 253 9.08 6.46 -0.02
N ALA A 254 10.33 6.83 0.27
CA ALA A 254 10.75 8.23 0.35
C ALA A 254 10.63 8.94 -1.01
N LEU A 255 10.99 8.28 -2.12
CA LEU A 255 10.82 8.83 -3.47
C LEU A 255 9.34 8.98 -3.85
N GLN A 256 8.52 7.97 -3.53
CA GLN A 256 7.08 8.03 -3.74
C GLN A 256 6.43 9.15 -2.92
N LYS A 257 6.86 9.35 -1.67
CA LYS A 257 6.45 10.49 -0.85
C LYS A 257 6.85 11.82 -1.50
N ALA A 258 8.09 11.96 -1.97
CA ALA A 258 8.55 13.17 -2.65
C ALA A 258 7.77 13.47 -3.94
N LEU A 259 7.31 12.45 -4.68
CA LEU A 259 6.44 12.61 -5.84
C LEU A 259 5.03 13.08 -5.45
N ARG A 260 4.47 12.57 -4.34
CA ARG A 260 3.18 13.04 -3.79
C ARG A 260 3.27 14.48 -3.30
N ASP A 261 4.33 14.82 -2.58
CA ASP A 261 4.59 16.18 -2.09
C ASP A 261 4.78 17.18 -3.25
N ALA A 262 5.34 16.72 -4.38
CA ALA A 262 5.43 17.49 -5.62
C ALA A 262 4.13 17.51 -6.45
N HIS A 263 3.01 16.99 -5.92
CA HIS A 263 1.71 16.86 -6.60
C HIS A 263 1.77 16.11 -7.95
N LYS A 264 2.73 15.21 -8.12
CA LYS A 264 2.88 14.42 -9.36
C LYS A 264 2.08 13.14 -9.35
N ILE A 265 1.70 12.66 -8.17
CA ILE A 265 0.86 11.47 -7.98
C ILE A 265 -0.25 11.89 -7.03
N GLU A 266 -1.49 11.52 -7.35
CA GLU A 266 -2.62 11.74 -6.46
C GLU A 266 -2.43 10.92 -5.18
N GLY A 267 -2.56 11.57 -4.04
CA GLY A 267 -2.40 10.91 -2.76
C GLY A 267 -3.51 9.88 -2.55
N ARG A 268 -3.22 8.59 -2.75
CA ARG A 268 -3.96 7.54 -2.04
C ARG A 268 -3.82 7.84 -0.54
N GLY A 269 -4.96 7.82 0.14
CA GLY A 269 -5.19 8.40 1.47
C GLY A 269 -4.04 8.23 2.46
N ARG A 270 -3.90 9.23 3.34
CA ARG A 270 -3.00 9.21 4.49
C ARG A 270 -3.14 7.89 5.25
N SER A 271 -2.26 6.94 4.99
CA SER A 271 -1.96 5.88 5.94
C SER A 271 -1.18 6.56 7.06
N VAL A 272 -1.78 6.60 8.24
CA VAL A 272 -1.18 7.06 9.48
C VAL A 272 -0.12 6.03 9.87
N THR A 273 1.07 6.11 9.26
CA THR A 273 2.26 5.54 9.88
C THR A 273 2.82 6.58 10.83
N ALA A 274 2.85 6.21 12.10
CA ALA A 274 3.35 6.95 13.23
C ALA A 274 4.58 7.82 12.88
N GLN A 275 4.60 9.02 13.47
CA GLN A 275 5.79 9.87 13.52
C GLN A 275 6.93 9.08 14.18
N ILE A 276 7.80 8.51 13.37
CA ILE A 276 9.18 8.25 13.79
C ILE A 276 9.92 9.52 13.40
N GLU A 277 10.18 10.36 14.41
CA GLU A 277 11.18 11.41 14.31
C GLU A 277 12.50 10.76 13.92
N ILE A 278 12.90 10.92 12.66
CA ILE A 278 14.26 10.60 12.21
C ILE A 278 14.98 11.93 12.08
N ASP A 279 15.69 12.26 13.14
CA ASP A 279 16.79 13.21 13.13
C ASP A 279 17.77 12.83 12.01
N GLY A 280 18.13 13.80 11.15
CA GLY A 280 19.35 13.72 10.34
C GLY A 280 19.28 13.08 8.94
N ILE A 281 18.20 13.28 8.17
CA ILE A 281 18.30 13.24 6.70
C ILE A 281 18.50 14.67 6.20
N ASP A 282 19.76 15.07 6.08
CA ASP A 282 20.18 16.28 5.38
C ASP A 282 19.68 16.24 3.93
N VAL A 283 18.56 16.90 3.70
CA VAL A 283 18.34 17.64 2.46
C VAL A 283 19.00 18.99 2.70
N LEU A 284 20.30 19.08 2.41
CA LEU A 284 20.99 20.37 2.45
C LEU A 284 20.30 21.35 1.49
N PRO A 285 20.04 22.59 1.94
CA PRO A 285 19.44 23.64 1.12
C PRO A 285 20.50 24.18 0.16
N SER A 286 20.23 24.13 -1.15
CA SER A 286 21.04 24.88 -2.10
C SER A 286 20.50 26.30 -2.15
N GLU A 287 21.32 27.24 -1.69
CA GLU A 287 21.12 28.67 -1.86
C GLU A 287 21.07 29.06 -3.35
N GLU A 288 20.41 30.19 -3.60
CA GLU A 288 20.37 30.97 -4.84
C GLU A 288 19.57 30.42 -6.04
N ALA A 289 18.31 30.85 -6.13
CA ALA A 289 17.84 31.65 -7.27
C ALA A 289 16.46 32.25 -7.00
N ASN A 290 16.45 33.57 -6.96
CA ASN A 290 15.32 34.46 -6.79
C ASN A 290 14.42 34.44 -8.04
N SER A 291 13.15 34.05 -7.90
CA SER A 291 12.10 34.47 -8.83
C SER A 291 10.75 34.56 -8.14
N LYS A 292 10.39 35.79 -7.74
CA LYS A 292 9.03 36.22 -7.37
C LYS A 292 8.05 35.93 -8.50
N LEU A 293 6.99 35.16 -8.24
CA LEU A 293 5.66 35.32 -8.86
C LEU A 293 4.57 34.90 -7.86
N PRO A 294 3.36 35.49 -7.93
CA PRO A 294 2.52 35.74 -6.77
C PRO A 294 1.62 34.57 -6.37
N ALA A 295 1.43 34.45 -5.05
CA ALA A 295 0.52 33.52 -4.41
C ALA A 295 -0.93 33.72 -4.89
N ARG A 296 -1.53 32.67 -5.45
CA ARG A 296 -2.97 32.58 -5.65
C ARG A 296 -3.48 31.26 -5.11
N GLY A 297 -4.21 31.35 -3.99
CA GLY A 297 -5.18 30.33 -3.56
C GLY A 297 -4.63 29.10 -2.84
N GLN A 298 -3.88 29.27 -1.75
CA GLN A 298 -3.75 28.20 -0.76
C GLN A 298 -5.08 28.05 0.01
N LYS A 299 -5.90 27.07 -0.37
CA LYS A 299 -6.89 26.52 0.56
C LYS A 299 -6.11 25.75 1.64
N LYS A 300 -6.15 26.25 2.87
CA LYS A 300 -5.51 25.61 4.02
C LYS A 300 -6.13 24.21 4.23
N PRO A 301 -5.33 23.18 4.54
CA PRO A 301 -5.88 21.90 4.97
C PRO A 301 -6.70 22.10 6.24
N SER A 302 -7.85 21.43 6.28
CA SER A 302 -8.83 21.43 7.36
C SER A 302 -8.20 21.40 8.75
N HIS A 303 -8.61 22.34 9.61
CA HIS A 303 -8.36 22.38 11.04
C HIS A 303 -8.94 21.13 11.75
N ARG A 304 -8.23 19.99 11.70
CA ARG A 304 -8.54 18.80 12.53
C ARG A 304 -7.43 18.50 13.55
N THR A 305 -6.74 19.54 14.01
CA THR A 305 -5.69 19.41 15.03
C THR A 305 -5.75 20.63 15.93
N SER A 306 -6.36 20.53 17.13
CA SER A 306 -6.12 21.56 18.14
C SER A 306 -6.52 21.21 19.57
N ARG A 307 -7.60 20.45 19.81
CA ARG A 307 -8.17 20.37 21.17
C ARG A 307 -7.53 19.32 22.05
N ALA A 308 -7.44 18.07 21.61
CA ALA A 308 -6.76 17.00 22.35
C ALA A 308 -5.31 17.37 22.71
N LYS A 309 -4.56 17.90 21.73
CA LYS A 309 -3.22 18.48 21.93
C LYS A 309 -3.21 19.65 22.93
N GLY A 310 -4.22 20.53 22.89
CA GLY A 310 -4.34 21.65 23.83
C GLY A 310 -4.61 21.19 25.26
N GLU A 311 -5.48 20.20 25.44
CA GLU A 311 -5.79 19.62 26.74
C GLU A 311 -4.63 18.81 27.32
N LEU A 312 -3.94 18.03 26.47
CA LEU A 312 -2.71 17.33 26.84
C LEU A 312 -1.66 18.32 27.36
N GLN A 313 -1.42 19.40 26.62
CA GLN A 313 -0.50 20.46 27.06
C GLN A 313 -0.94 21.12 28.38
N VAL A 314 -2.25 21.30 28.62
CA VAL A 314 -2.75 21.82 29.90
C VAL A 314 -2.49 20.83 31.03
N ARG A 315 -2.66 19.53 30.81
CA ARG A 315 -2.41 18.49 31.81
C ARG A 315 -0.91 18.34 32.11
N GLU A 316 -0.05 18.36 31.11
CA GLU A 316 1.41 18.38 31.29
C GLU A 316 1.85 19.60 32.10
N ARG A 317 1.31 20.79 31.78
CA ARG A 317 1.55 21.99 32.58
C ARG A 317 1.08 21.82 34.02
N LYS A 318 -0.12 21.27 34.24
CA LYS A 318 -0.62 21.01 35.61
C LYS A 318 0.27 20.01 36.36
N ARG A 319 0.73 18.95 35.69
CA ARG A 319 1.66 17.96 36.24
C ARG A 319 2.96 18.61 36.70
N ALA A 320 3.55 19.47 35.86
CA ALA A 320 4.78 20.20 36.20
C ALA A 320 4.62 21.14 37.42
N HIS A 321 3.40 21.60 37.72
CA HIS A 321 3.10 22.47 38.86
C HIS A 321 2.61 21.72 40.11
N LEU A 322 2.49 20.40 40.08
CA LEU A 322 2.17 19.60 41.26
C LEU A 322 3.38 19.52 42.22
N PRO A 323 3.15 19.38 43.53
CA PRO A 323 4.21 19.11 44.50
C PRO A 323 5.08 17.93 44.07
N LYS A 324 6.40 17.98 44.32
CA LYS A 324 7.35 16.94 43.90
C LYS A 324 7.05 15.55 44.49
N GLU A 325 6.32 15.51 45.61
CA GLU A 325 5.87 14.29 46.29
C GLU A 325 4.59 13.70 45.67
N SER A 326 4.01 14.36 44.67
CA SER A 326 2.82 13.87 43.98
C SER A 326 3.13 12.59 43.21
N MET A 327 2.30 11.56 43.41
CA MET A 327 2.36 10.31 42.65
C MET A 327 2.31 10.51 41.13
N TRP A 328 1.77 11.63 40.66
CA TRP A 328 1.70 11.94 39.23
C TRP A 328 3.06 12.26 38.61
N HIS A 329 4.13 12.46 39.38
CA HIS A 329 5.50 12.57 38.84
C HIS A 329 6.17 11.22 38.59
N ASP A 330 5.60 10.12 39.08
CA ASP A 330 6.13 8.77 38.85
C ASP A 330 5.94 8.37 37.36
N PRO A 331 7.01 7.89 36.67
CA PRO A 331 6.94 7.41 35.28
C PRO A 331 5.86 6.35 35.03
N LYS A 332 5.44 5.62 36.06
CA LYS A 332 4.33 4.66 35.98
C LYS A 332 3.03 5.28 35.45
N TYR A 333 2.82 6.58 35.66
CA TYR A 333 1.60 7.30 35.23
C TYR A 333 1.77 8.04 33.89
N ASP A 334 2.89 7.90 33.19
CA ASP A 334 3.12 8.56 31.90
C ASP A 334 2.09 8.15 30.84
N ALA A 335 1.59 6.92 30.92
CA ALA A 335 0.54 6.43 30.03
C ALA A 335 -0.76 7.28 30.10
N ALA A 336 -1.04 7.93 31.23
CA ALA A 336 -2.22 8.80 31.40
C ALA A 336 -2.07 10.17 30.70
N PHE A 337 -0.88 10.50 30.18
CA PHE A 337 -0.56 11.72 29.44
C PHE A 337 -0.26 11.38 27.98
N THR A 338 -1.12 10.59 27.36
CA THR A 338 -1.06 10.24 25.94
C THR A 338 -2.31 10.71 25.22
N ASP A 339 -2.17 11.15 23.97
CA ASP A 339 -3.25 11.77 23.16
C ASP A 339 -4.41 10.78 22.90
N SER A 340 -4.15 9.47 22.99
CA SER A 340 -5.09 8.40 22.64
C SER A 340 -6.09 8.01 23.74
N LEU A 341 -5.99 8.57 24.95
CA LEU A 341 -6.89 8.28 26.09
C LEU A 341 -7.89 9.42 26.37
N MET A 342 -8.00 10.38 25.45
CA MET A 342 -8.90 11.52 25.57
C MET A 342 -10.33 11.13 25.14
N SER A 343 -11.34 11.74 25.78
CA SER A 343 -12.74 11.52 25.40
C SER A 343 -12.97 11.91 23.94
N ASP A 344 -13.85 11.16 23.27
CA ASP A 344 -14.27 11.33 21.88
C ASP A 344 -15.19 12.56 21.71
N ASP A 345 -14.87 13.68 22.38
CA ASP A 345 -15.62 14.93 22.27
C ASP A 345 -15.16 15.68 21.01
N GLU A 346 -15.46 15.12 19.84
CA GLU A 346 -15.11 15.70 18.55
C GLU A 346 -15.97 16.94 18.29
N ASP A 347 -15.33 18.06 17.95
CA ASP A 347 -16.03 19.29 17.58
C ASP A 347 -16.84 19.03 16.29
N GLU A 348 -18.16 19.26 16.32
CA GLU A 348 -18.99 19.17 15.12
C GLU A 348 -18.63 20.33 14.17
N LEU A 349 -18.28 20.00 12.93
CA LEU A 349 -17.93 20.97 11.89
C LEU A 349 -19.03 20.99 10.82
N ASN A 350 -19.43 22.19 10.38
CA ASN A 350 -20.36 22.35 9.27
C ASN A 350 -19.70 21.95 7.92
N GLU A 351 -20.49 21.90 6.84
CA GLU A 351 -20.01 21.56 5.48
C GLU A 351 -18.89 22.49 4.95
N LYS A 352 -18.69 23.65 5.59
CA LYS A 352 -17.64 24.63 5.27
C LYS A 352 -16.40 24.49 6.17
N GLY A 353 -16.42 23.56 7.13
CA GLY A 353 -15.33 23.30 8.06
C GLY A 353 -15.26 24.27 9.25
N GLU A 354 -16.35 24.97 9.56
CA GLU A 354 -16.46 25.89 10.70
C GLU A 354 -17.16 25.20 11.88
N PHE A 355 -16.75 25.52 13.11
CA PHE A 355 -17.29 24.97 14.35
C PHE A 355 -18.76 25.34 14.55
N THR A 356 -19.62 24.33 14.77
CA THR A 356 -21.08 24.54 14.93
C THR A 356 -21.47 24.98 16.34
N GLY A 357 -20.57 24.92 17.32
CA GLY A 357 -20.89 25.18 18.73
C GLY A 357 -21.38 23.94 19.50
N HIS A 358 -21.43 22.77 18.84
CA HIS A 358 -21.85 21.50 19.42
C HIS A 358 -20.72 20.46 19.37
N TYR A 359 -20.81 19.48 20.27
CA TYR A 359 -19.87 18.37 20.40
C TYR A 359 -20.57 17.07 20.00
N ILE A 360 -19.87 16.20 19.29
CA ILE A 360 -20.35 14.87 18.85
C ILE A 360 -20.14 13.85 19.96
#